data_AF-A0A259DTE0-F1
#
_entry.id   AF-A0A259DTE0-F1
#
_cell.length_a   1.000
_cell.length_b   1.000
_cell.length_c   1.000
_cell.angle_alpha   90.00
_cell.angle_beta   90.00
_cell.angle_gamma   90.00
#
_symmetry.space_group_name_H-M   'P 1'
#
loop_
_entity.id
_entity.type
_entity.pdbx_description
1 polymer ?
#
loop_
_entity_poly.entity_id
_entity_poly.type
_entity_poly.pdbx_seq_one_letter_code
_entity_poly.pdbx_strand_id
1 'polypeptide(L)'
;MLAALAWAGPVLADSDQAMRTALELTSGRDYAGALAVAPAGVGVDIVEWQRLRAGQGSFAEYEGFLARHPDWPGLPLMYEKAEGALAETADPTTVIGWFSANPAVTGTGAVAHVKALLAADRNAEAETEAMRAWATLTFTPEEEAALDDQETF
;
A
#
# COMPACT_ATOMS: atom_id res chain seq x y z
N MET A 1 6.34 -53.07 -16.10
CA MET A 1 5.91 -51.68 -15.85
C MET A 1 5.33 -51.61 -14.45
N LEU A 2 6.05 -51.03 -13.48
CA LEU A 2 5.51 -50.74 -12.15
C LEU A 2 5.32 -49.23 -12.07
N ALA A 3 4.06 -48.82 -11.95
CA ALA A 3 3.67 -47.43 -11.74
C ALA A 3 3.96 -47.05 -10.29
N ALA A 4 4.83 -46.05 -10.08
CA ALA A 4 5.02 -45.43 -8.78
C ALA A 4 3.88 -44.43 -8.55
N LEU A 5 3.00 -44.75 -7.61
CA LEU A 5 1.94 -43.86 -7.14
C LEU A 5 2.60 -42.84 -6.19
N ALA A 6 2.80 -41.61 -6.64
CA ALA A 6 3.31 -40.53 -5.80
C ALA A 6 2.22 -40.12 -4.80
N TRP A 7 2.30 -40.60 -3.55
CA TRP A 7 1.48 -40.12 -2.45
C TRP A 7 1.99 -38.74 -2.01
N ALA A 8 1.39 -37.68 -2.54
CA ALA A 8 1.53 -36.34 -2.01
C ALA A 8 0.69 -36.21 -0.71
N GLY A 9 1.06 -36.95 0.34
CA GLY A 9 0.37 -36.96 1.63
C GLY A 9 1.03 -36.03 2.67
N PRO A 10 0.57 -36.12 3.92
CA PRO A 10 0.31 -35.08 4.96
C PRO A 10 0.58 -33.58 4.77
N VAL A 11 1.66 -33.13 4.12
CA VAL A 11 2.10 -31.71 4.17
C VAL A 11 1.08 -30.74 3.51
N LEU A 12 0.42 -31.18 2.44
CA LEU A 12 -0.58 -30.37 1.74
C LEU A 12 -1.88 -30.21 2.55
N ALA A 13 -2.30 -31.26 3.27
CA ALA A 13 -3.52 -31.22 4.08
C ALA A 13 -3.38 -30.31 5.30
N ASP A 14 -2.18 -30.27 5.90
CA ASP A 14 -1.86 -29.36 7.01
C ASP A 14 -1.81 -27.90 6.55
N SER A 15 -1.20 -27.65 5.38
CA SER A 15 -1.15 -26.30 4.76
C SER A 15 -2.54 -25.76 4.41
N ASP A 16 -3.43 -26.62 3.88
CA ASP A 16 -4.81 -26.25 3.58
C ASP A 16 -5.59 -25.88 4.85
N GLN A 17 -5.43 -26.65 5.92
CA GLN A 17 -6.09 -26.38 7.19
C GLN A 17 -5.56 -25.09 7.82
N ALA A 18 -4.24 -24.92 7.83
CA ALA A 18 -3.57 -23.70 8.29
C ALA A 18 -4.10 -22.46 7.53
N MET A 19 -4.24 -22.55 6.21
CA MET A 19 -4.78 -21.47 5.39
C MET A 19 -6.24 -21.15 5.72
N ARG A 20 -7.09 -22.15 5.93
CA ARG A 20 -8.49 -21.92 6.35
C ARG A 20 -8.55 -21.15 7.66
N THR A 21 -7.76 -21.57 8.66
CA THR A 21 -7.68 -20.86 9.94
C THR A 21 -7.14 -19.45 9.79
N ALA A 22 -6.12 -19.23 8.96
CA ALA A 22 -5.60 -17.89 8.68
C ALA A 22 -6.68 -16.98 8.08
N LEU A 23 -7.48 -17.47 7.13
CA LEU A 23 -8.56 -16.70 6.49
C LEU A 23 -9.72 -16.41 7.46
N GLU A 24 -10.06 -17.34 8.36
CA GLU A 24 -11.04 -17.12 9.43
C GLU A 24 -10.58 -16.00 10.38
N LEU A 25 -9.34 -16.04 10.84
CA LEU A 25 -8.74 -15.00 11.69
C LEU A 25 -8.67 -13.65 10.96
N THR A 26 -8.30 -13.65 9.68
CA THR A 26 -8.27 -12.43 8.85
C THR A 26 -9.66 -11.81 8.71
N SER A 27 -10.69 -12.65 8.51
CA SER A 27 -12.09 -12.19 8.46
C SER A 27 -12.54 -11.59 9.79
N GLY A 28 -12.04 -12.12 10.91
CA GLY A 28 -12.22 -11.58 12.26
C GLY A 28 -11.35 -10.35 12.58
N ARG A 29 -10.55 -9.86 11.62
CA ARG A 29 -9.56 -8.78 11.78
C ARG A 29 -8.42 -9.08 12.76
N ASP A 30 -8.23 -10.35 13.12
CA ASP A 30 -7.05 -10.79 13.87
C ASP A 30 -5.91 -11.11 12.89
N TYR A 31 -5.31 -10.05 12.33
CA TYR A 31 -4.23 -10.20 11.36
C TYR A 31 -2.95 -10.77 11.98
N ALA A 32 -2.69 -10.50 13.26
CA ALA A 32 -1.52 -11.03 13.95
C ALA A 32 -1.65 -12.55 14.14
N GLY A 33 -2.82 -13.03 14.61
CA GLY A 33 -3.13 -14.44 14.68
C GLY A 33 -3.11 -15.11 13.31
N ALA A 34 -3.69 -14.46 12.29
CA ALA A 34 -3.69 -14.96 10.92
C ALA A 34 -2.27 -15.15 10.36
N LEU A 35 -1.39 -14.17 10.54
CA LEU A 35 0.01 -14.24 10.09
C LEU A 35 0.80 -15.33 10.83
N ALA A 36 0.49 -15.58 12.11
CA ALA A 36 1.18 -16.60 12.90
C ALA A 36 0.87 -18.04 12.44
N VAL A 37 -0.29 -18.26 11.80
CA VAL A 37 -0.72 -19.59 11.34
C VAL A 37 -0.71 -19.75 9.82
N ALA A 38 -0.54 -18.67 9.06
CA ALA A 38 -0.53 -18.72 7.61
C ALA A 38 0.60 -19.62 7.10
N PRO A 39 0.33 -20.52 6.12
CA PRO A 39 1.39 -21.31 5.51
C PRO A 39 2.38 -20.39 4.79
N ALA A 40 3.67 -20.74 4.88
CA ALA A 40 4.75 -19.95 4.31
C ALA A 40 4.59 -19.72 2.80
N GLY A 41 5.17 -18.63 2.30
CA GLY A 41 5.02 -18.18 0.92
C GLY A 41 3.68 -17.48 0.71
N VAL A 42 2.95 -17.84 -0.35
CA VAL A 42 1.74 -17.14 -0.81
C VAL A 42 0.64 -17.03 0.26
N GLY A 43 0.58 -17.93 1.23
CA GLY A 43 -0.37 -17.86 2.34
C GLY A 43 -0.16 -16.62 3.21
N VAL A 44 1.09 -16.34 3.57
CA VAL A 44 1.47 -15.11 4.29
C VAL A 44 1.17 -13.87 3.45
N ASP A 45 1.50 -13.90 2.15
CA ASP A 45 1.25 -12.77 1.24
C ASP A 45 -0.24 -12.43 1.12
N ILE A 46 -1.13 -13.43 1.10
CA ILE A 46 -2.59 -13.21 1.06
C ILE A 46 -3.09 -12.53 2.34
N VAL A 47 -2.61 -12.96 3.51
CA VAL A 47 -2.99 -12.34 4.79
C VAL A 47 -2.46 -10.91 4.87
N GLU A 48 -1.19 -10.69 4.50
CA GLU A 48 -0.57 -9.37 4.46
C GLU A 48 -1.34 -8.45 3.50
N TRP A 49 -1.67 -8.92 2.30
CA TRP A 49 -2.47 -8.19 1.32
C TRP A 49 -3.85 -7.78 1.86
N GLN A 50 -4.57 -8.70 2.52
CA GLN A 50 -5.87 -8.38 3.11
C GLN A 50 -5.75 -7.35 4.24
N ARG A 51 -4.72 -7.46 5.09
CA ARG A 51 -4.42 -6.49 6.14
C ARG A 51 -4.12 -5.10 5.58
N LEU A 52 -3.24 -5.01 4.58
CA LEU A 52 -2.85 -3.76 3.94
C LEU A 52 -4.04 -3.11 3.21
N ARG A 53 -4.86 -3.88 2.49
CA ARG A 53 -6.09 -3.35 1.89
C ARG A 53 -7.09 -2.80 2.90
N ALA A 54 -7.10 -3.33 4.12
CA ALA A 54 -7.90 -2.82 5.22
C ALA A 54 -7.33 -1.55 5.88
N GLY A 55 -6.21 -1.00 5.36
CA GLY A 55 -5.56 0.18 5.92
C GLY A 55 -4.76 -0.10 7.18
N GLN A 56 -4.45 -1.36 7.48
CA GLN A 56 -3.82 -1.77 8.74
C GLN A 56 -2.31 -2.00 8.55
N GLY A 57 -1.60 -1.02 7.99
CA GLY A 57 -0.15 -1.11 7.79
C GLY A 57 0.53 0.24 7.69
N SER A 58 1.84 0.24 7.92
CA SER A 58 2.74 1.38 7.74
C SER A 58 3.16 1.54 6.27
N PHE A 59 3.61 2.73 5.90
CA PHE A 59 4.12 2.98 4.54
C PHE A 59 5.21 1.97 4.11
N ALA A 60 6.16 1.65 5.00
CA ALA A 60 7.22 0.69 4.70
C ALA A 60 6.71 -0.73 4.39
N GLU A 61 5.60 -1.13 5.00
CA GLU A 61 4.96 -2.41 4.70
C GLU A 61 4.29 -2.40 3.32
N TYR A 62 3.63 -1.29 2.94
CA TYR A 62 3.10 -1.14 1.59
C TYR A 62 4.21 -1.13 0.54
N GLU A 63 5.26 -0.33 0.74
CA GLU A 63 6.42 -0.25 -0.15
C GLU A 63 7.05 -1.63 -0.33
N GLY A 64 7.30 -2.33 0.79
CA GLY A 64 7.87 -3.67 0.77
C GLY A 64 6.98 -4.69 0.03
N PHE A 65 5.66 -4.66 0.25
CA PHE A 65 4.73 -5.55 -0.42
C PHE A 65 4.67 -5.29 -1.93
N LEU A 66 4.52 -4.02 -2.32
CA LEU A 66 4.44 -3.59 -3.72
C LEU A 66 5.73 -3.92 -4.50
N ALA A 67 6.89 -3.74 -3.87
CA ALA A 67 8.17 -4.10 -4.49
C ALA A 67 8.35 -5.60 -4.71
N ARG A 68 7.82 -6.45 -3.81
CA ARG A 68 7.88 -7.91 -3.95
C ARG A 68 6.86 -8.46 -4.95
N HIS A 69 5.72 -7.78 -5.12
CA HIS A 69 4.57 -8.29 -5.85
C HIS A 69 4.05 -7.31 -6.92
N PRO A 70 4.85 -7.02 -7.97
CA PRO A 70 4.52 -5.99 -8.98
C PRO A 70 3.35 -6.37 -9.91
N ASP A 71 2.89 -7.62 -9.88
CA ASP A 71 1.78 -8.15 -10.68
C ASP A 71 0.60 -8.66 -9.82
N TRP A 72 0.61 -8.33 -8.52
CA TRP A 72 -0.42 -8.79 -7.58
C TRP A 72 -1.81 -8.23 -7.93
N PRO A 73 -2.91 -8.92 -7.61
CA PRO A 73 -4.24 -8.35 -7.76
C PRO A 73 -4.44 -7.08 -6.90
N GLY A 74 -5.08 -6.07 -7.48
CA GLY A 74 -5.56 -4.90 -6.75
C GLY A 74 -4.49 -3.86 -6.43
N LEU A 75 -3.41 -3.77 -7.21
CA LEU A 75 -2.37 -2.74 -7.04
C LEU A 75 -2.91 -1.32 -6.96
N PRO A 76 -3.90 -0.87 -7.76
CA PRO A 76 -4.39 0.51 -7.66
C PRO A 76 -4.82 0.89 -6.23
N LEU A 77 -5.60 0.03 -5.58
CA LEU A 77 -6.00 0.23 -4.19
C LEU A 77 -4.81 0.18 -3.23
N MET A 78 -3.83 -0.69 -3.49
CA MET A 78 -2.62 -0.77 -2.66
C MET A 78 -1.80 0.54 -2.73
N TYR A 79 -1.69 1.14 -3.92
CA TYR A 79 -1.07 2.46 -4.10
C TYR A 79 -1.86 3.55 -3.38
N GLU A 80 -3.18 3.59 -3.51
CA GLU A 80 -4.03 4.54 -2.77
C GLU A 80 -3.84 4.42 -1.25
N LYS A 81 -3.77 3.18 -0.72
CA LYS A 81 -3.54 2.94 0.71
C LYS A 81 -2.11 3.29 1.14
N ALA A 82 -1.13 3.05 0.28
CA ALA A 82 0.25 3.47 0.50
C ALA A 82 0.34 4.99 0.60
N GLU A 83 -0.33 5.74 -0.29
CA GLU A 83 -0.37 7.21 -0.24
C GLU A 83 -0.99 7.73 1.05
N GLY A 84 -2.08 7.12 1.53
CA GLY A 84 -2.66 7.47 2.83
C GLY A 84 -1.69 7.26 3.99
N ALA A 85 -1.00 6.11 4.03
CA ALA A 85 0.01 5.84 5.06
C ALA A 85 1.27 6.71 4.91
N LEU A 86 1.62 7.09 3.67
CA LEU A 86 2.71 7.99 3.37
C LEU A 86 2.40 9.42 3.82
N ALA A 87 1.17 9.89 3.65
CA ALA A 87 0.77 11.22 4.10
C ALA A 87 0.84 11.40 5.63
N GLU A 88 0.82 10.31 6.40
CA GLU A 88 1.06 10.33 7.85
C GLU A 88 2.54 10.35 8.23
N THR A 89 3.47 10.18 7.28
CA THR A 89 4.90 10.31 7.54
C THR A 89 5.32 11.77 7.68
N ALA A 90 6.35 12.00 8.49
CA ALA A 90 6.91 13.34 8.72
C ALA A 90 8.21 13.61 7.92
N ASP A 91 8.69 12.66 7.10
CA ASP A 91 9.93 12.80 6.34
C ASP A 91 9.68 13.21 4.88
N PRO A 92 9.98 14.48 4.50
CA PRO A 92 9.82 14.95 3.13
C PRO A 92 10.65 14.15 2.11
N THR A 93 11.80 13.61 2.52
CA THR A 93 12.70 12.87 1.63
C THR A 93 12.03 11.57 1.18
N THR A 94 11.41 10.85 2.11
CA THR A 94 10.66 9.62 1.82
C THR A 94 9.47 9.92 0.90
N VAL A 95 8.70 10.98 1.19
CA VAL A 95 7.53 11.37 0.37
C VAL A 95 7.94 11.67 -1.07
N ILE A 96 8.93 12.54 -1.24
CA ILE A 96 9.49 12.90 -2.55
C ILE A 96 10.02 11.65 -3.27
N GLY A 97 10.75 10.78 -2.57
CA GLY A 97 11.34 9.58 -3.13
C GLY A 97 10.27 8.65 -3.72
N TRP A 98 9.18 8.45 -2.99
CA TRP A 98 8.04 7.65 -3.45
C TRP A 98 7.41 8.21 -4.72
N PHE A 99 7.07 9.50 -4.73
CA PHE A 99 6.37 10.12 -5.84
C PHE A 99 7.25 10.36 -7.08
N SER A 100 8.58 10.23 -6.96
CA SER A 100 9.48 10.29 -8.11
C SER A 100 9.26 9.16 -9.14
N ALA A 101 8.76 8.00 -8.67
CA ALA A 101 8.47 6.84 -9.51
C ALA A 101 6.98 6.52 -9.61
N ASN A 102 6.17 7.02 -8.66
CA ASN A 102 4.77 6.68 -8.51
C ASN A 102 3.96 7.98 -8.40
N PRO A 103 3.52 8.62 -9.51
CA PRO A 103 2.76 9.86 -9.44
C PRO A 103 1.51 9.72 -8.55
N ALA A 104 1.18 10.76 -7.78
CA ALA A 104 0.08 10.68 -6.83
C ALA A 104 -1.27 10.44 -7.53
N VAL A 105 -1.98 9.41 -7.08
CA VAL A 105 -3.30 9.00 -7.60
C VAL A 105 -4.45 9.42 -6.69
N THR A 106 -4.17 9.96 -5.50
CA THR A 106 -5.16 10.51 -4.57
C THR A 106 -4.90 11.99 -4.28
N GLY A 107 -5.95 12.73 -3.90
CA GLY A 107 -5.83 14.12 -3.45
C GLY A 107 -4.90 14.22 -2.23
N THR A 108 -5.13 13.38 -1.23
CA THR A 108 -4.27 13.23 -0.04
C THR A 108 -2.79 13.02 -0.40
N GLY A 109 -2.49 12.12 -1.34
CA GLY A 109 -1.12 11.87 -1.80
C GLY A 109 -0.50 13.07 -2.51
N ALA A 110 -1.27 13.75 -3.37
CA ALA A 110 -0.81 14.95 -4.06
C ALA A 110 -0.51 16.10 -3.07
N VAL A 111 -1.40 16.33 -2.09
CA VAL A 111 -1.17 17.32 -1.03
C VAL A 111 0.09 16.99 -0.24
N ALA A 112 0.31 15.72 0.13
CA ALA A 112 1.51 15.29 0.82
C ALA A 112 2.77 15.56 -0.04
N HIS A 113 2.72 15.27 -1.33
CA HIS A 113 3.82 15.51 -2.26
C HIS A 113 4.17 16.99 -2.38
N VAL A 114 3.16 17.85 -2.61
CA VAL A 114 3.34 19.30 -2.69
C VAL A 114 3.98 19.83 -1.40
N LYS A 115 3.45 19.46 -0.23
CA LYS A 115 4.01 19.87 1.07
C LYS A 115 5.46 19.43 1.25
N ALA A 116 5.79 18.20 0.85
CA ALA A 116 7.15 17.69 0.94
C ALA A 116 8.12 18.44 0.01
N LEU A 117 7.69 18.76 -1.21
CA LEU A 117 8.48 19.56 -2.16
C LEU A 117 8.73 20.98 -1.64
N LEU A 118 7.71 21.63 -1.07
CA LEU A 118 7.85 22.95 -0.45
C LEU A 118 8.80 22.92 0.75
N ALA A 119 8.69 21.91 1.61
CA ALA A 119 9.61 21.73 2.74
C ALA A 119 11.07 21.48 2.32
N ALA A 120 11.29 21.06 1.06
CA ALA A 120 12.60 20.87 0.46
C ALA A 120 13.04 22.04 -0.44
N ASP A 121 12.36 23.19 -0.39
CA ASP A 121 12.60 24.38 -1.23
C ASP A 121 12.45 24.13 -2.75
N ARG A 122 11.72 23.09 -3.15
CA ARG A 122 11.49 22.69 -4.57
C ARG A 122 10.19 23.29 -5.13
N ASN A 123 10.05 24.62 -5.01
CA ASN A 123 8.81 25.34 -5.30
C ASN A 123 8.24 25.11 -6.71
N ALA A 124 9.07 25.12 -7.75
CA ALA A 124 8.61 24.92 -9.13
C ALA A 124 8.02 23.51 -9.37
N GLU A 125 8.56 22.50 -8.68
CA GLU A 125 8.05 21.14 -8.76
C GLU A 125 6.76 20.99 -7.95
N ALA A 126 6.65 21.69 -6.82
CA ALA A 126 5.44 21.74 -6.02
C ALA A 126 4.27 22.35 -6.82
N GLU A 127 4.50 23.48 -7.51
CA GLU A 127 3.51 24.12 -8.39
C GLU A 127 3.10 23.19 -9.54
N THR A 128 4.08 22.55 -10.18
CA THR A 128 3.82 21.58 -11.27
C THR A 128 2.93 20.43 -10.79
N GLU A 129 3.22 19.87 -9.61
CA GLU A 129 2.41 18.81 -9.03
C GLU A 129 1.01 19.28 -8.65
N ALA A 130 0.87 20.46 -8.03
CA ALA A 130 -0.42 21.03 -7.67
C ALA A 130 -1.31 21.23 -8.91
N MET A 131 -0.77 21.80 -9.99
CA MET A 131 -1.50 21.98 -11.25
C MET A 131 -1.92 20.65 -11.88
N ARG A 132 -1.03 19.66 -11.89
CA ARG A 132 -1.34 18.31 -12.40
C ARG A 132 -2.46 17.68 -11.59
N ALA A 133 -2.34 17.72 -10.25
CA ALA A 133 -3.29 17.12 -9.35
C ALA A 133 -4.68 17.77 -9.50
N TRP A 134 -4.74 19.11 -9.51
CA TRP A 134 -5.97 19.87 -9.77
C TRP A 134 -6.67 19.47 -11.08
N ALA A 135 -5.89 19.27 -12.14
CA ALA A 135 -6.44 18.93 -13.45
C ALA A 135 -6.91 17.48 -13.59
N THR A 136 -6.48 16.57 -12.71
CA THR A 136 -6.62 15.11 -12.93
C THR A 136 -7.28 14.35 -11.79
N LEU A 137 -7.31 14.90 -10.58
CA LEU A 137 -7.81 14.23 -9.38
C LEU A 137 -9.09 14.89 -8.87
N THR A 138 -9.85 14.11 -8.10
CA THR A 138 -10.98 14.62 -7.32
C THR A 138 -10.51 14.90 -5.90
N PHE A 139 -10.91 16.05 -5.36
CA PHE A 139 -10.54 16.50 -4.02
C PHE A 139 -11.75 16.58 -3.10
N THR A 140 -11.53 16.35 -1.81
CA THR A 140 -12.45 16.83 -0.77
C THR A 140 -12.20 18.32 -0.51
N PRO A 141 -13.17 19.05 0.08
CA PRO A 141 -12.99 20.46 0.41
C PRO A 141 -11.77 20.74 1.30
N GLU A 142 -11.43 19.80 2.18
CA GLU A 142 -10.26 19.90 3.06
C GLU A 142 -8.94 19.76 2.28
N GLU A 143 -8.90 18.90 1.25
CA GLU A 143 -7.72 18.71 0.41
C GLU A 143 -7.53 19.90 -0.54
N GLU A 144 -8.62 20.44 -1.09
CA GLU A 144 -8.63 21.68 -1.90
C GLU A 144 -8.09 22.87 -1.09
N ALA A 145 -8.64 23.11 0.11
CA ALA A 145 -8.15 24.18 0.98
C ALA A 145 -6.66 24.02 1.34
N ALA A 146 -6.19 22.78 1.50
CA ALA A 146 -4.79 22.52 1.80
C ALA A 146 -3.83 22.82 0.63
N LEU A 147 -4.31 22.79 -0.62
CA LEU A 147 -3.55 23.24 -1.79
C LEU A 147 -3.62 24.76 -1.92
N ASP A 148 -4.80 25.35 -1.78
CA ASP A 148 -5.03 26.79 -1.91
C ASP A 148 -4.25 27.62 -0.87
N ASP A 149 -4.16 27.15 0.39
CA ASP A 149 -3.38 27.81 1.44
C ASP A 149 -1.88 27.92 1.09
N GLN A 150 -1.38 27.09 0.16
CA GLN A 150 0.01 27.12 -0.30
C GLN A 150 0.25 28.12 -1.45
N GLU A 151 -0.79 28.79 -1.98
CA GLU A 151 -0.67 29.77 -3.08
C GLU A 151 -0.14 31.16 -2.65
N THR A 152 0.32 31.32 -1.40
CA THR A 152 1.00 32.56 -1.00
C THR A 152 2.46 32.53 -1.48
N PHE A 153 2.67 32.55 -2.79
CA PHE A 153 3.99 32.67 -3.44
C PHE A 153 4.43 34.13 -3.55
#